data_AF-Q5LMB1-F1
#
_entry.id   AF-Q5LMB1-F1
#
_cell.length_a   1.000
_cell.length_b   1.000
_cell.length_c   1.000
_cell.angle_alpha   90.00
_cell.angle_beta   90.00
_cell.angle_gamma   90.00
#
_symmetry.space_group_name_H-M   'P 1'
#
loop_
_entity.id
_entity.type
_entity.pdbx_description
1 polymer ?
#
loop_
_entity_poly.entity_id
_entity_poly.type
_entity_poly.pdbx_seq_one_letter_code
_entity_poly.pdbx_strand_id
1 'polypeptide(L)'
;MAQRLTARPRPRPRARIGARCESLYPARANPLSRRSNIMTRRRTGWTLVTAALLLPGMAMGFQAFNRFEVYPVSKGVFEVVNRHGSAPKDFWCGAGDYAIRVLRTSATQRIYLVRPVGPAATVKGRKGVQFSLQPPEGADTTPGYSVSVKKVGDNMNASLAQNYCYDRLTDDFWLRP
;
A
#
# COMPACT_ATOMS: atom_id res chain seq x y z
N MET A 1 28.35 47.12 -2.71
CA MET A 1 27.22 46.97 -1.76
C MET A 1 27.26 45.56 -1.18
N ALA A 2 27.14 45.46 0.15
CA ALA A 2 27.64 44.34 0.96
C ALA A 2 26.74 43.10 0.97
N GLN A 3 27.37 41.92 0.95
CA GLN A 3 26.77 40.60 1.09
C GLN A 3 26.41 40.35 2.58
N ARG A 4 25.12 40.22 2.90
CA ARG A 4 24.66 39.85 4.25
C ARG A 4 24.68 38.32 4.39
N LEU A 5 25.69 37.83 5.10
CA LEU A 5 25.78 36.46 5.62
C LEU A 5 24.74 36.28 6.74
N THR A 6 23.68 35.49 6.50
CA THR A 6 22.75 35.07 7.54
C THR A 6 23.21 33.74 8.15
N ALA A 7 23.56 33.80 9.43
CA ALA A 7 24.09 32.69 10.21
C ALA A 7 23.04 31.59 10.43
N ARG A 8 23.44 30.32 10.27
CA ARG A 8 22.63 29.14 10.62
C ARG A 8 22.54 28.96 12.15
N PRO A 9 21.38 28.58 12.71
CA PRO A 9 21.26 28.26 14.12
C PRO A 9 21.92 26.92 14.48
N ARG A 10 22.60 26.88 15.64
CA ARG A 10 23.28 25.69 16.20
C ARG A 10 22.29 24.65 16.77
N PRO A 11 22.57 23.34 16.71
CA PRO A 11 21.77 22.32 17.37
C PRO A 11 22.02 22.28 18.89
N ARG A 12 20.97 22.00 19.67
CA ARG A 12 21.01 21.80 21.13
C ARG A 12 21.52 20.39 21.50
N PRO A 13 22.24 20.23 22.64
CA PRO A 13 22.72 18.91 23.09
C PRO A 13 21.59 18.04 23.69
N ARG A 14 21.69 16.73 23.44
CA ARG A 14 20.84 15.67 24.03
C ARG A 14 21.23 15.39 25.48
N ALA A 15 20.27 15.41 26.38
CA ALA A 15 20.42 14.88 27.73
C ALA A 15 20.44 13.34 27.71
N ARG A 16 21.51 12.74 28.21
CA ARG A 16 21.58 11.32 28.62
C ARG A 16 21.25 11.27 30.11
N ILE A 17 20.25 10.49 30.49
CA ILE A 17 20.07 10.04 31.87
C ILE A 17 20.08 8.52 31.82
N GLY A 18 21.16 7.94 32.36
CA GLY A 18 21.23 6.53 32.68
C GLY A 18 20.59 6.27 34.04
N ALA A 19 20.03 5.08 34.19
CA ALA A 19 19.87 4.45 35.49
C ALA A 19 20.12 2.95 35.30
N ARG A 20 21.13 2.49 36.04
CA ARG A 20 21.65 1.13 36.19
C ARG A 20 21.26 0.70 37.61
N CYS A 21 20.77 -0.52 37.79
CA CYS A 21 20.68 -1.30 39.05
C CYS A 21 19.90 -2.57 38.66
N GLU A 22 20.47 -3.74 38.36
CA GLU A 22 21.42 -4.58 39.11
C GLU A 22 20.80 -5.20 40.38
N SER A 23 20.70 -6.54 40.34
CA SER A 23 20.57 -7.47 41.47
C SER A 23 19.16 -7.52 42.13
N LEU A 24 18.53 -8.66 42.39
CA LEU A 24 19.02 -9.78 43.22
C LEU A 24 18.16 -11.04 42.95
N TYR A 25 18.79 -12.12 42.46
CA TYR A 25 18.32 -13.48 42.68
C TYR A 25 18.75 -13.93 44.07
N PRO A 26 17.91 -14.65 44.82
CA PRO A 26 18.41 -15.67 45.71
C PRO A 26 18.02 -17.07 45.22
N ALA A 27 19.05 -17.86 44.96
CA ALA A 27 18.97 -19.30 44.93
C ALA A 27 18.58 -19.83 46.32
N ARG A 28 17.61 -20.75 46.37
CA ARG A 28 17.49 -21.74 47.44
C ARG A 28 17.20 -23.10 46.82
N ALA A 29 18.26 -23.89 46.74
CA ALA A 29 18.16 -25.35 46.76
C ALA A 29 18.09 -25.79 48.23
N ASN A 30 17.21 -26.73 48.57
CA ASN A 30 17.56 -27.97 49.28
C ASN A 30 16.36 -28.91 49.44
N PRO A 31 16.56 -30.19 49.84
CA PRO A 31 16.14 -31.31 49.02
C PRO A 31 15.30 -32.33 49.81
N LEU A 32 15.08 -33.49 49.19
CA LEU A 32 14.70 -34.76 49.81
C LEU A 32 13.30 -34.83 50.43
N SER A 33 12.45 -35.66 49.83
CA SER A 33 11.73 -36.73 50.53
C SER A 33 10.74 -37.37 49.55
N ARG A 34 11.11 -38.51 48.98
CA ARG A 34 10.60 -39.83 49.44
C ARG A 34 9.12 -40.02 49.12
N ARG A 35 8.84 -40.80 48.07
CA ARG A 35 8.22 -42.13 48.15
C ARG A 35 7.77 -42.56 46.75
N SER A 36 8.38 -43.64 46.31
CA SER A 36 7.92 -44.56 45.27
C SER A 36 6.45 -44.91 45.45
N ASN A 37 5.66 -44.83 44.37
CA ASN A 37 4.55 -45.74 44.15
C ASN A 37 4.47 -46.12 42.67
N ILE A 38 4.46 -47.44 42.50
CA ILE A 38 4.39 -48.21 41.27
C ILE A 38 2.95 -48.21 40.77
N MET A 39 2.79 -48.30 39.45
CA MET A 39 1.56 -48.66 38.72
C MET A 39 0.33 -47.76 38.89
N THR A 40 -0.07 -47.10 37.80
CA THR A 40 -1.35 -47.40 37.12
C THR A 40 -1.48 -46.66 35.79
N ARG A 41 -1.27 -47.40 34.71
CA ARG A 41 -2.14 -47.53 33.52
C ARG A 41 -3.17 -46.40 33.26
N ARG A 42 -3.10 -45.89 32.02
CA ARG A 42 -4.12 -45.18 31.20
C ARG A 42 -4.41 -43.72 31.54
N ARG A 43 -4.10 -42.84 30.58
CA ARG A 43 -5.12 -42.04 29.85
C ARG A 43 -4.53 -41.49 28.55
N THR A 44 -5.03 -42.08 27.47
CA THR A 44 -5.15 -41.51 26.13
C THR A 44 -5.54 -40.03 26.15
N GLY A 45 -4.99 -39.27 25.20
CA GLY A 45 -5.64 -38.07 24.65
C GLY A 45 -4.90 -36.76 24.88
N TRP A 46 -3.86 -36.51 24.09
CA TRP A 46 -3.38 -35.15 23.80
C TRP A 46 -3.50 -34.91 22.29
N THR A 47 -4.73 -34.73 21.82
CA THR A 47 -5.00 -34.09 20.53
C THR A 47 -5.44 -32.66 20.82
N LEU A 48 -4.51 -31.71 20.72
CA LEU A 48 -4.86 -30.31 20.48
C LEU A 48 -4.34 -29.96 19.08
N VAL A 49 -5.25 -30.05 18.12
CA VAL A 49 -5.07 -29.59 16.74
C VAL A 49 -5.00 -28.06 16.78
N THR A 50 -3.81 -27.49 16.66
CA THR A 50 -3.63 -26.06 16.36
C THR A 50 -3.82 -25.84 14.86
N ALA A 51 -5.07 -25.75 14.41
CA ALA A 51 -5.39 -25.24 13.07
C ALA A 51 -5.36 -23.70 13.12
N ALA A 52 -4.18 -23.12 12.91
CA ALA A 52 -4.04 -21.68 12.76
C ALA A 52 -4.76 -21.22 11.48
N LEU A 53 -5.74 -20.34 11.65
CA LEU A 53 -6.56 -19.73 10.61
C LEU A 53 -5.70 -19.15 9.48
N LEU A 54 -5.74 -19.77 8.29
CA LEU A 54 -5.41 -19.11 7.03
C LEU A 54 -6.61 -18.22 6.65
N LEU A 55 -6.76 -17.06 7.31
CA LEU A 55 -7.68 -16.04 6.83
C LEU A 55 -7.07 -15.46 5.54
N PRO A 56 -7.73 -15.56 4.37
CA PRO A 56 -7.30 -14.83 3.20
C PRO A 56 -7.27 -13.34 3.55
N GLY A 57 -6.09 -12.72 3.46
CA GLY A 57 -5.93 -11.30 3.71
C GLY A 57 -6.79 -10.52 2.73
N MET A 58 -7.83 -9.86 3.24
CA MET A 58 -8.61 -8.92 2.43
C MET A 58 -7.69 -7.76 2.08
N ALA A 59 -7.29 -7.66 0.81
CA ALA A 59 -6.61 -6.47 0.32
C ALA A 59 -7.59 -5.30 0.48
N MET A 60 -7.32 -4.43 1.46
CA MET A 60 -8.13 -3.23 1.67
C MET A 60 -8.00 -2.34 0.43
N GLY A 61 -9.08 -2.26 -0.34
CA GLY A 61 -9.17 -1.39 -1.51
C GLY A 61 -9.27 0.06 -1.07
N PHE A 62 -8.43 0.92 -1.63
CA PHE A 62 -8.56 2.36 -1.48
C PHE A 62 -9.66 2.87 -2.42
N GLN A 63 -10.54 3.73 -1.92
CA GLN A 63 -11.53 4.40 -2.76
C GLN A 63 -10.99 5.77 -3.21
N ALA A 64 -10.77 5.91 -4.51
CA ALA A 64 -10.38 7.16 -5.15
C ALA A 64 -11.52 8.17 -5.16
N PHE A 65 -11.20 9.43 -5.45
CA PHE A 65 -12.16 10.54 -5.49
C PHE A 65 -13.39 10.26 -6.39
N ASN A 66 -13.20 9.64 -7.55
CA ASN A 66 -14.28 9.24 -8.47
C ASN A 66 -15.01 7.93 -8.06
N ARG A 67 -14.77 7.46 -6.83
CA ARG A 67 -15.27 6.21 -6.24
C ARG A 67 -14.77 4.93 -6.93
N PHE A 68 -13.70 4.99 -7.70
CA PHE A 68 -13.03 3.79 -8.20
C PHE A 68 -12.23 3.15 -7.07
N GLU A 69 -12.16 1.82 -7.10
CA GLU A 69 -11.42 1.05 -6.11
C GLU A 69 -10.02 0.77 -6.66
N VAL A 70 -9.02 0.95 -5.81
CA VAL A 70 -7.62 0.73 -6.13
C VAL A 70 -7.03 -0.28 -5.17
N TYR A 71 -6.44 -1.34 -5.72
CA TYR A 71 -5.89 -2.44 -4.95
C TYR A 71 -4.39 -2.58 -5.22
N PRO A 72 -3.54 -2.75 -4.20
CA PRO A 72 -2.16 -3.14 -4.42
C PRO A 72 -2.12 -4.57 -5.00
N VAL A 73 -1.40 -4.76 -6.10
CA VAL A 73 -1.24 -6.08 -6.76
C VAL A 73 0.08 -6.71 -6.34
N SER A 74 1.16 -5.94 -6.41
CA SER A 74 2.50 -6.34 -6.01
C SER A 74 3.32 -5.10 -5.66
N LYS A 75 4.61 -5.27 -5.32
CA LYS A 75 5.47 -4.15 -4.93
C LYS A 75 5.61 -3.16 -6.09
N GLY A 76 5.08 -1.95 -5.91
CA GLY A 76 5.12 -0.88 -6.90
C GLY A 76 4.04 -0.94 -7.98
N VAL A 77 3.24 -2.01 -8.02
CA VAL A 77 2.14 -2.19 -8.98
C VAL A 77 0.80 -2.18 -8.27
N PHE A 78 -0.13 -1.38 -8.77
CA PHE A 78 -1.49 -1.28 -8.24
C PHE A 78 -2.51 -1.33 -9.38
N GLU A 79 -3.68 -1.86 -9.09
CA GLU A 79 -4.78 -2.04 -10.02
C GLU A 79 -5.92 -1.10 -9.68
N VAL A 80 -6.39 -0.37 -10.69
CA VAL A 80 -7.60 0.46 -10.61
C VAL A 80 -8.73 -0.32 -11.26
N VAL A 81 -9.76 -0.64 -10.48
CA VAL A 81 -10.89 -1.48 -10.92
C VAL A 81 -11.98 -0.60 -11.51
N ASN A 82 -12.47 -1.02 -12.68
CA ASN A 82 -13.46 -0.30 -13.46
C ASN A 82 -14.80 -0.20 -12.73
N ARG A 83 -15.58 0.82 -13.09
CA ARG A 83 -17.03 0.89 -12.86
C ARG A 83 -17.79 0.78 -14.18
N HIS A 84 -19.11 0.61 -14.13
CA HIS A 84 -19.91 0.65 -15.35
C HIS A 84 -19.76 2.03 -16.04
N GLY A 85 -19.57 2.06 -17.36
CA GLY A 85 -19.37 3.30 -18.11
C GLY A 85 -18.03 4.01 -17.88
N SER A 86 -16.97 3.30 -17.46
CA SER A 86 -15.64 3.90 -17.22
C SER A 86 -15.00 4.44 -18.51
N ALA A 87 -14.51 5.68 -18.45
CA ALA A 87 -13.65 6.28 -19.47
C ALA A 87 -12.16 6.16 -19.09
N PRO A 88 -11.21 6.28 -20.04
CA PRO A 88 -9.77 6.27 -19.73
C PRO A 88 -9.38 7.27 -18.63
N LYS A 89 -9.95 8.48 -18.64
CA LYS A 89 -9.70 9.52 -17.63
C LYS A 89 -10.04 9.07 -16.20
N ASP A 90 -11.05 8.21 -16.04
CA ASP A 90 -11.46 7.73 -14.72
C ASP A 90 -10.42 6.80 -14.08
N PHE A 91 -9.76 5.97 -14.90
CA PHE A 91 -8.66 5.12 -14.41
C PHE A 91 -7.45 5.94 -14.01
N TRP A 92 -7.10 6.97 -14.80
CA TRP A 92 -5.99 7.88 -14.49
C TRP A 92 -6.28 8.71 -13.24
N CYS A 93 -7.52 9.17 -13.03
CA CYS A 93 -7.94 9.77 -11.76
C CYS A 93 -7.65 8.83 -10.59
N GLY A 94 -8.13 7.59 -10.65
CA GLY A 94 -7.90 6.61 -9.59
C GLY A 94 -6.42 6.36 -9.34
N ALA A 95 -5.62 6.28 -10.40
CA ALA A 95 -4.19 6.05 -10.31
C ALA A 95 -3.43 7.23 -9.69
N GLY A 96 -3.71 8.46 -10.13
CA GLY A 96 -3.10 9.67 -9.59
C GLY A 96 -3.48 9.90 -8.13
N ASP A 97 -4.76 9.73 -7.79
CA ASP A 97 -5.26 9.91 -6.43
C ASP A 97 -4.61 8.92 -5.45
N TYR A 98 -4.49 7.65 -5.86
CA TYR A 98 -3.81 6.62 -5.09
C TYR A 98 -2.30 6.93 -4.93
N ALA A 99 -1.63 7.31 -6.02
CA ALA A 99 -0.21 7.64 -5.99
C ALA A 99 0.10 8.81 -5.04
N ILE A 100 -0.70 9.87 -5.08
CA ILE A 100 -0.49 11.06 -4.26
C ILE A 100 -0.94 10.84 -2.81
N ARG A 101 -2.13 10.28 -2.56
CA ARG A 101 -2.70 10.21 -1.20
C ARG A 101 -2.26 8.98 -0.41
N VAL A 102 -2.05 7.85 -1.09
CA VAL A 102 -1.70 6.57 -0.44
C VAL A 102 -0.21 6.32 -0.55
N LEU A 103 0.36 6.35 -1.76
CA LEU A 103 1.79 6.09 -1.96
C LEU A 103 2.68 7.31 -1.62
N ARG A 104 2.09 8.50 -1.45
CA ARG A 104 2.78 9.75 -1.09
C ARG A 104 3.91 10.11 -2.05
N THR A 105 3.72 9.86 -3.34
CA THR A 105 4.71 10.19 -4.37
C THR A 105 4.80 11.71 -4.59
N SER A 106 5.88 12.15 -5.22
CA SER A 106 5.96 13.54 -5.72
C SER A 106 4.93 13.78 -6.84
N ALA A 107 4.53 15.03 -7.04
CA ALA A 107 3.63 15.42 -8.12
C ALA A 107 4.18 15.09 -9.52
N THR A 108 5.50 15.14 -9.68
CA THR A 108 6.22 14.85 -10.92
C THR A 108 6.56 13.38 -11.10
N GLN A 109 6.25 12.52 -10.12
CA GLN A 109 6.44 11.07 -10.25
C GLN A 109 5.65 10.57 -11.46
N ARG A 110 6.32 9.81 -12.34
CA ARG A 110 5.65 9.19 -13.49
C ARG A 110 4.91 7.94 -13.04
N ILE A 111 3.70 7.79 -13.57
CA ILE A 111 2.86 6.61 -13.44
C ILE A 111 2.76 5.98 -14.83
N TYR A 112 3.08 4.70 -14.91
CA TYR A 112 3.11 3.93 -16.15
C TYR A 112 2.00 2.91 -16.17
N LEU A 113 1.33 2.77 -17.30
CA LEU A 113 0.40 1.68 -17.54
C LEU A 113 1.18 0.41 -17.87
N VAL A 114 1.06 -0.61 -17.01
CA VAL A 114 1.76 -1.89 -17.16
C VAL A 114 0.83 -3.03 -17.59
N ARG A 115 -0.48 -2.86 -17.42
CA ARG A 115 -1.49 -3.76 -17.96
C ARG A 115 -2.68 -2.97 -18.47
N PRO A 116 -3.08 -3.15 -19.74
CA PRO A 116 -4.22 -2.45 -20.31
C PRO A 116 -5.52 -2.95 -19.70
N VAL A 117 -6.60 -2.22 -19.98
CA VAL A 117 -7.93 -2.60 -19.51
C VAL A 117 -8.26 -4.04 -19.90
N GLY A 118 -8.49 -4.88 -18.89
CA GLY A 118 -8.73 -6.31 -19.04
C GLY A 118 -9.40 -6.87 -17.79
N PRO A 119 -9.53 -8.20 -17.65
CA PRO A 119 -10.02 -8.82 -16.42
C PRO A 119 -9.19 -8.35 -15.20
N ALA A 120 -9.85 -7.92 -14.14
CA ALA A 120 -9.18 -7.49 -12.91
C ALA A 120 -8.55 -8.69 -12.20
N ALA A 121 -7.30 -8.53 -11.76
CA ALA A 121 -6.60 -9.55 -10.98
C ALA A 121 -7.08 -9.59 -9.52
N THR A 122 -7.56 -8.46 -9.00
CA THR A 122 -7.94 -8.29 -7.59
C THR A 122 -9.42 -8.54 -7.33
N VAL A 123 -10.30 -8.25 -8.30
CA VAL A 123 -11.76 -8.39 -8.14
C VAL A 123 -12.35 -9.26 -9.24
N LYS A 124 -12.85 -10.44 -8.87
CA LYS A 124 -13.45 -11.38 -9.82
C LYS A 124 -14.67 -10.78 -10.53
N GLY A 125 -14.78 -11.04 -11.83
CA GLY A 125 -15.90 -10.58 -12.67
C GLY A 125 -15.85 -9.08 -13.03
N ARG A 126 -14.80 -8.36 -12.63
CA ARG A 126 -14.59 -6.95 -12.97
C ARG A 126 -13.46 -6.79 -13.98
N LYS A 127 -13.36 -5.60 -14.56
CA LYS A 127 -12.21 -5.21 -15.36
C LYS A 127 -11.32 -4.25 -14.57
N GLY A 128 -10.05 -4.21 -14.88
CA GLY A 128 -9.08 -3.33 -14.22
C GLY A 128 -7.95 -2.94 -15.16
N VAL A 129 -7.24 -1.90 -14.76
CA VAL A 129 -6.01 -1.42 -15.40
C VAL A 129 -4.92 -1.45 -14.33
N GLN A 130 -3.72 -1.92 -14.67
CA GLN A 130 -2.62 -1.92 -13.72
C GLN A 130 -1.60 -0.85 -14.07
N PHE A 131 -1.18 -0.13 -13.04
CA PHE A 131 -0.21 0.93 -13.10
C PHE A 131 1.00 0.60 -12.23
N SER A 132 2.12 1.21 -12.57
CA SER A 132 3.38 1.10 -11.85
C SER A 132 4.04 2.47 -11.71
N LEU A 133 4.87 2.64 -10.68
CA LEU A 133 5.76 3.79 -10.56
C LEU A 133 7.08 3.59 -11.30
N GLN A 134 7.35 2.36 -11.75
CA GLN A 134 8.50 1.99 -12.56
C GLN A 134 8.09 1.77 -14.02
N PRO A 135 8.95 2.15 -14.99
CA PRO A 135 8.68 1.90 -16.39
C PRO A 135 8.61 0.39 -16.67
N PRO A 136 7.64 -0.09 -17.48
CA PRO A 136 7.61 -1.48 -17.93
C PRO A 136 8.78 -1.77 -18.88
N GLU A 137 9.39 -2.94 -18.72
CA GLU A 137 10.50 -3.39 -19.57
C GLU A 137 10.03 -3.64 -21.00
N GLY A 138 10.80 -3.16 -21.98
CA GLY A 138 10.54 -3.40 -23.41
C GLY A 138 9.34 -2.64 -24.02
N ALA A 139 8.67 -1.78 -23.25
CA ALA A 139 7.55 -0.98 -23.74
C ALA A 139 8.00 0.42 -24.20
N ASP A 140 7.32 0.96 -25.20
CA ASP A 140 7.47 2.35 -25.60
C ASP A 140 6.86 3.28 -24.53
N THR A 141 7.71 4.07 -23.88
CA THR A 141 7.34 5.02 -22.83
C THR A 141 7.32 6.46 -23.32
N THR A 142 7.36 6.68 -24.64
CA THR A 142 7.21 8.02 -25.23
C THR A 142 5.84 8.59 -24.83
N PRO A 143 5.79 9.78 -24.21
CA PRO A 143 4.52 10.38 -23.80
C PRO A 143 3.60 10.62 -25.00
N GLY A 144 2.38 10.08 -24.93
CA GLY A 144 1.33 10.34 -25.91
C GLY A 144 0.60 11.66 -25.65
N TYR A 145 -0.12 12.14 -26.68
CA TYR A 145 -0.97 13.34 -26.58
C TYR A 145 -2.40 13.05 -26.14
N SER A 146 -2.80 11.77 -26.10
CA SER A 146 -4.15 11.34 -25.75
C SER A 146 -4.17 10.47 -24.49
N VAL A 147 -5.27 10.55 -23.74
CA VAL A 147 -5.48 9.75 -22.54
C VAL A 147 -5.95 8.37 -22.94
N SER A 148 -5.10 7.36 -22.75
CA SER A 148 -5.38 5.96 -23.11
C SER A 148 -5.15 5.03 -21.94
N VAL A 149 -5.86 3.89 -21.95
CA VAL A 149 -5.64 2.75 -21.04
C VAL A 149 -5.43 1.44 -21.81
N LYS A 150 -5.04 1.55 -23.07
CA LYS A 150 -4.96 0.42 -24.02
C LYS A 150 -3.53 0.06 -24.42
N LYS A 151 -2.59 1.00 -24.35
CA LYS A 151 -1.19 0.82 -24.75
C LYS A 151 -0.29 0.75 -23.51
N VAL A 152 0.36 -0.40 -23.32
CA VAL A 152 1.39 -0.56 -22.29
C VAL A 152 2.52 0.43 -22.53
N GLY A 153 2.99 1.07 -21.47
CA GLY A 153 3.99 2.13 -21.54
C GLY A 153 3.39 3.55 -21.59
N ASP A 154 2.08 3.71 -21.86
CA ASP A 154 1.40 5.01 -21.69
C ASP A 154 1.64 5.51 -20.27
N ASN A 155 2.06 6.77 -20.15
CA ASN A 155 2.54 7.28 -18.87
C ASN A 155 2.42 8.81 -18.76
N MET A 156 2.17 9.27 -17.53
CA MET A 156 2.04 10.69 -17.21
C MET A 156 2.42 10.97 -15.75
N ASN A 157 2.55 12.25 -15.40
CA ASN A 157 2.85 12.67 -14.04
C ASN A 157 1.67 12.40 -13.10
N ALA A 158 1.96 12.07 -11.84
CA ALA A 158 0.96 11.77 -10.82
C ALA A 158 -0.03 12.92 -10.60
N SER A 159 0.44 14.18 -10.65
CA SER A 159 -0.45 15.34 -10.55
C SER A 159 -1.39 15.49 -11.76
N LEU A 160 -0.89 15.27 -12.98
CA LEU A 160 -1.73 15.29 -14.18
C LEU A 160 -2.78 14.19 -14.14
N ALA A 161 -2.39 12.99 -13.69
CA ALA A 161 -3.32 11.88 -13.50
C ALA A 161 -4.42 12.22 -12.47
N GLN A 162 -4.03 12.81 -11.33
CA GLN A 162 -4.99 13.22 -10.29
C GLN A 162 -5.92 14.35 -10.75
N ASN A 163 -5.47 15.25 -11.64
CA ASN A 163 -6.30 16.34 -12.15
C ASN A 163 -7.56 15.82 -12.88
N TYR A 164 -7.49 14.65 -13.53
CA TYR A 164 -8.67 14.03 -14.14
C TYR A 164 -9.80 13.71 -13.15
N CYS A 165 -9.52 13.69 -11.84
CA CYS A 165 -10.57 13.57 -10.82
C CYS A 165 -11.48 14.80 -10.75
N TYR A 166 -10.97 15.98 -11.12
CA TYR A 166 -11.72 17.23 -11.04
C TYR A 166 -12.47 17.55 -12.33
N ASP A 167 -11.97 17.09 -13.49
CA ASP A 167 -12.61 17.32 -14.80
C ASP A 167 -14.03 16.74 -14.89
N ARG A 168 -14.33 15.68 -14.12
CA ARG A 168 -15.68 15.09 -14.09
C ARG A 168 -16.66 15.90 -13.24
N LEU A 169 -16.19 16.60 -12.19
CA LEU A 169 -17.07 17.39 -11.34
C LEU A 169 -17.74 18.52 -12.12
N THR A 170 -17.02 19.10 -13.09
CA THR A 170 -17.58 20.10 -14.00
C THR A 170 -18.62 19.48 -14.93
N ASP A 171 -18.37 18.30 -15.51
CA ASP A 171 -19.32 17.63 -16.41
C ASP A 171 -20.62 17.23 -15.67
N ASP A 172 -20.51 16.64 -14.47
CA ASP A 172 -21.66 16.17 -13.70
C ASP A 172 -22.50 17.34 -13.13
N PHE A 173 -21.93 18.53 -12.89
CA PHE A 173 -22.68 19.72 -12.48
C PHE A 173 -23.62 20.22 -13.60
N TRP A 174 -23.17 20.20 -14.86
CA TRP A 174 -23.95 20.67 -16.00
C TRP A 174 -24.94 19.65 -16.55
N LEU A 175 -24.79 18.37 -16.23
CA LEU A 175 -25.66 17.27 -16.68
C LEU A 175 -26.75 16.88 -15.66
N ARG A 176 -26.90 17.64 -14.57
CA ARG A 176 -27.99 17.49 -13.61
C ARG A 176 -29.22 18.29 -14.11
N PRO A 177 -30.32 17.62 -14.50
CA PRO A 177 -31.55 18.31 -14.90
C PRO A 177 -32.20 19.06 -13.73
#